data_AF-Q92BI6-F1
#
_entry.id   AF-Q92BI6-F1
#
_cell.length_a   1.000
_cell.length_b   1.000
_cell.length_c   1.000
_cell.angle_alpha   90.00
_cell.angle_beta   90.00
_cell.angle_gamma   90.00
#
_symmetry.space_group_name_H-M   'P 1'
#
loop_
_entity.id
_entity.type
_entity.pdbx_description
1 polymer ?
#
loop_
_entity_poly.entity_id
_entity_poly.type
_entity_poly.pdbx_seq_one_letter_code
_entity_poly.pdbx_strand_id
1 'polypeptide(L)'
;MTDTFSAWYEDLEPAILIKVEDFHILGYREIKASHIWAFLTEEKWKNNPAPALHERINDVMQMKIGQLMQFIMTTAEQESNNHVAQAENSLQPNVED
;
A
#
# COMPACT_ATOMS: atom_id res chain seq x y z
N MET A 1 -19.48 9.01 0.62
CA MET A 1 -18.40 9.00 1.60
C MET A 1 -17.21 9.63 0.90
N THR A 2 -16.95 10.90 1.19
CA THR A 2 -15.86 11.66 0.58
C THR A 2 -14.56 11.00 0.96
N ASP A 3 -13.82 10.63 -0.07
CA ASP A 3 -12.56 9.92 -0.06
C ASP A 3 -11.50 10.77 0.66
N THR A 4 -11.37 10.56 1.97
CA THR A 4 -10.51 11.36 2.87
C THR A 4 -9.05 11.36 2.42
N PHE A 5 -8.64 10.34 1.65
CA PHE A 5 -7.28 10.20 1.16
C PHE A 5 -7.12 10.69 -0.29
N SER A 6 -8.13 10.59 -1.17
CA SER A 6 -7.98 11.12 -2.55
C SER A 6 -7.66 12.60 -2.58
N ALA A 7 -8.19 13.38 -1.63
CA ALA A 7 -7.87 14.80 -1.47
C ALA A 7 -6.39 15.06 -1.15
N TRP A 8 -5.68 14.08 -0.59
CA TRP A 8 -4.25 14.19 -0.26
C TRP A 8 -3.34 13.59 -1.32
N TYR A 9 -3.86 12.71 -2.16
CA TYR A 9 -3.05 12.08 -3.21
C TYR A 9 -2.52 13.13 -4.18
N GLU A 10 -3.36 14.06 -4.65
CA GLU A 10 -2.95 15.11 -5.60
C GLU A 10 -1.82 15.98 -5.03
N ASP A 11 -1.89 16.36 -3.75
CA ASP A 11 -0.85 17.15 -3.08
C ASP A 11 0.49 16.40 -2.95
N LEU A 12 0.45 15.07 -2.90
CA LEU A 12 1.61 14.21 -2.64
C LEU A 12 2.14 13.53 -3.91
N GLU A 13 1.36 13.48 -4.98
CA GLU A 13 1.70 12.80 -6.22
C GLU A 13 3.10 13.18 -6.74
N PRO A 14 3.51 14.47 -6.77
CA PRO A 14 4.86 14.81 -7.20
C PRO A 14 5.96 14.15 -6.36
N ALA A 15 5.80 14.13 -5.03
CA ALA A 15 6.76 13.50 -4.13
C ALA A 15 6.76 11.97 -4.27
N ILE A 16 5.58 11.38 -4.48
CA ILE A 16 5.41 9.94 -4.71
C ILE A 16 6.12 9.53 -5.99
N LEU A 17 5.92 10.26 -7.09
CA LEU A 17 6.56 9.96 -8.37
C LEU A 17 8.09 10.10 -8.30
N ILE A 18 8.60 11.14 -7.63
CA ILE A 18 10.04 11.27 -7.36
C ILE A 18 10.56 10.05 -6.60
N LYS A 19 9.84 9.59 -5.56
CA LYS A 19 10.25 8.43 -4.77
C LYS A 19 10.20 7.12 -5.56
N VAL A 20 9.24 6.97 -6.48
CA VAL A 20 9.21 5.83 -7.42
C VAL A 20 10.48 5.80 -8.26
N GLU A 21 10.84 6.93 -8.88
CA GLU A 21 12.06 7.03 -9.69
C GLU A 21 13.33 6.78 -8.87
N ASP A 22 13.41 7.27 -7.63
CA ASP A 22 14.51 6.97 -6.71
C ASP A 22 14.68 5.45 -6.53
N PHE A 23 13.58 4.73 -6.29
CA PHE A 23 13.62 3.28 -6.13
C PHE A 23 13.94 2.56 -7.44
N HIS A 24 13.49 3.07 -8.59
CA HIS A 24 13.87 2.54 -9.90
C HIS A 24 15.36 2.68 -10.17
N ILE A 25 15.96 3.81 -9.81
CA ILE A 25 17.41 4.04 -9.88
C ILE A 25 18.17 3.02 -9.02
N LEU A 26 17.61 2.64 -7.86
CA LEU A 26 18.16 1.59 -6.99
C LEU A 26 17.91 0.16 -7.50
N GLY A 27 17.26 -0.01 -8.65
CA GLY A 27 17.02 -1.30 -9.30
C GLY A 27 15.62 -1.90 -9.08
N TYR A 28 14.76 -1.24 -8.30
CA TYR A 28 13.41 -1.72 -7.96
C TYR A 28 12.37 -1.24 -8.99
N ARG A 29 12.53 -1.64 -10.26
CA ARG A 29 11.73 -1.15 -11.40
C ARG A 29 10.23 -1.46 -11.33
N GLU A 30 9.83 -2.46 -10.55
CA GLU A 30 8.43 -2.88 -10.40
C GLU A 30 7.64 -1.99 -9.43
N ILE A 31 8.29 -1.06 -8.72
CA ILE A 31 7.60 -0.18 -7.78
C ILE A 31 6.72 0.80 -8.54
N LYS A 32 5.47 0.94 -8.09
CA LYS A 32 4.45 1.84 -8.65
C LYS A 32 3.99 2.82 -7.58
N ALA A 33 3.44 3.95 -8.01
CA ALA A 33 2.84 4.95 -7.11
C ALA A 33 1.78 4.31 -6.19
N SER A 34 1.02 3.33 -6.70
CA SER A 34 0.03 2.58 -5.92
C SER A 34 0.63 1.81 -4.73
N HIS A 35 1.83 1.25 -4.88
CA HIS A 35 2.49 0.55 -3.77
C HIS A 35 2.87 1.52 -2.64
N ILE A 36 3.41 2.69 -3.01
CA ILE A 36 3.75 3.75 -2.05
C ILE A 36 2.50 4.27 -1.36
N TRP A 37 1.44 4.52 -2.13
CA TRP A 37 0.17 5.01 -1.59
C TRP A 37 -0.45 4.04 -0.59
N ALA A 38 -0.59 2.77 -0.96
CA ALA A 38 -1.10 1.72 -0.09
C ALA A 38 -0.28 1.62 1.20
N PHE A 39 1.05 1.63 1.11
CA PHE A 39 1.90 1.62 2.31
C PHE A 39 1.64 2.81 3.24
N LEU A 40 1.48 4.02 2.68
CA LEU A 40 1.21 5.20 3.49
C LEU A 40 -0.15 5.12 4.18
N THR A 41 -1.20 4.75 3.47
CA THR A 41 -2.58 4.78 4.00
C THR A 41 -2.93 3.57 4.86
N GLU A 42 -2.39 2.39 4.55
CA GLU A 42 -2.78 1.13 5.19
C GLU A 42 -1.84 0.69 6.31
N GLU A 43 -0.58 1.12 6.27
CA GLU A 43 0.43 0.76 7.28
C GLU A 43 0.89 2.00 8.06
N LYS A 44 1.47 2.99 7.37
CA LYS A 44 2.15 4.11 8.03
C LYS A 44 1.21 5.07 8.77
N TRP A 45 0.06 5.39 8.17
CA TRP A 45 -0.92 6.32 8.72
C TRP A 45 -2.13 5.63 9.34
N LYS A 46 -2.14 4.29 9.40
CA LYS A 46 -3.25 3.48 9.92
C LYS A 46 -3.78 3.95 11.28
N ASN A 47 -2.86 4.36 12.16
CA ASN A 47 -3.17 4.73 13.55
C ASN A 47 -2.90 6.22 13.85
N ASN A 48 -2.67 7.06 12.83
CA ASN A 48 -2.26 8.44 13.03
C ASN A 48 -3.37 9.43 12.62
N PRO A 49 -3.84 10.32 13.52
CA PRO A 49 -4.80 11.36 13.13
C PRO A 49 -4.14 12.39 12.19
N ALA A 50 -4.36 12.23 10.89
CA ALA A 50 -4.15 13.22 9.81
C ALA A 50 -2.89 14.12 9.94
N PRO A 51 -1.68 13.58 9.68
CA PRO A 51 -0.45 14.37 9.70
C PRO A 51 -0.53 15.61 8.81
N ALA A 52 0.14 16.69 9.22
CA ALA A 52 0.21 17.91 8.43
C ALA A 52 0.90 17.63 7.07
N LEU A 53 0.66 18.47 6.05
CA LEU A 53 1.20 18.23 4.70
C LEU A 53 2.72 18.04 4.70
N HIS A 54 3.47 18.85 5.46
CA HIS A 54 4.93 18.73 5.54
C HIS A 54 5.39 17.39 6.15
N GLU A 55 4.63 16.83 7.09
CA GLU A 55 4.91 15.51 7.68
C GLU A 55 4.64 14.40 6.67
N ARG A 56 3.54 14.52 5.91
CA ARG A 56 3.22 13.58 4.82
C ARG A 56 4.27 13.58 3.71
N ILE A 57 4.73 14.77 3.30
CA ILE A 57 5.83 14.88 2.32
C ILE A 57 7.11 14.27 2.89
N ASN A 58 7.46 14.58 4.14
CA ASN A 58 8.63 13.99 4.78
C ASN A 58 8.53 12.45 4.84
N ASP A 59 7.33 11.93 5.11
CA ASP A 59 7.07 10.50 5.15
C ASP A 59 7.30 9.79 3.81
N VAL A 60 6.96 10.45 2.70
CA VAL A 60 7.27 9.99 1.34
C VAL A 60 8.78 10.05 1.09
N MET A 61 9.41 11.20 1.37
CA MET A 61 10.81 11.44 1.01
C MET A 61 11.80 10.59 1.81
N GLN A 62 11.49 10.28 3.07
CA GLN A 62 12.30 9.45 3.97
C GLN A 62 11.98 7.96 3.88
N MET A 63 11.08 7.56 2.98
CA MET A 63 10.69 6.16 2.82
C MET A 63 11.89 5.29 2.46
N LYS A 64 12.08 4.22 3.23
CA LYS A 64 13.13 3.23 2.98
C LYS A 64 12.56 2.07 2.18
N ILE A 65 13.28 1.65 1.13
CA ILE A 65 12.85 0.54 0.27
C ILE A 65 12.59 -0.75 1.06
N GLY A 66 13.39 -1.04 2.09
CA GLY A 66 13.21 -2.24 2.92
C GLY A 66 11.86 -2.30 3.62
N GLN A 67 11.32 -1.17 4.08
CA GLN A 67 10.00 -1.11 4.72
C GLN A 67 8.88 -1.30 3.69
N LEU A 68 9.02 -0.67 2.51
CA LEU A 68 8.07 -0.82 1.43
C LEU A 68 8.01 -2.26 0.91
N MET A 69 9.17 -2.91 0.73
CA MET A 69 9.23 -4.30 0.29
C MET A 69 8.63 -5.27 1.31
N GLN A 70 8.86 -5.04 2.60
CA GLN A 70 8.24 -5.82 3.67
C GLN A 70 6.71 -5.73 3.59
N PHE A 71 6.18 -4.52 3.42
CA PHE A 71 4.74 -4.30 3.25
C PHE A 71 4.20 -5.04 2.02
N ILE A 72 4.79 -4.82 0.84
CA ILE A 72 4.32 -5.46 -0.42
C ILE A 72 4.30 -6.99 -0.29
N MET A 73 5.37 -7.59 0.26
CA MET A 73 5.45 -9.04 0.43
C MET A 73 4.38 -9.55 1.38
N THR A 74 4.22 -8.91 2.54
CA THR A 74 3.18 -9.30 3.51
C THR A 74 1.78 -9.16 2.91
N THR A 75 1.48 -8.10 2.18
CA THR A 75 0.17 -7.93 1.54
C THR A 75 -0.11 -9.01 0.48
N ALA A 76 0.88 -9.32 -0.37
CA ALA A 76 0.74 -10.37 -1.38
C ALA A 76 0.51 -11.76 -0.77
N GLU A 77 1.17 -12.09 0.35
CA GLU A 77 0.95 -13.35 1.08
C GLU A 77 -0.48 -13.43 1.64
N GLN A 78 -0.99 -12.34 2.21
CA GLN A 78 -2.36 -12.29 2.74
C GLN A 78 -3.41 -12.46 1.63
N GLU A 79 -3.23 -11.79 0.49
CA GLU A 79 -4.10 -11.94 -0.68
C GLU A 79 -4.12 -13.39 -1.20
N SER A 80 -2.95 -14.03 -1.29
CA SER A 80 -2.83 -15.43 -1.68
C SER A 80 -3.60 -16.36 -0.71
N ASN A 81 -3.42 -16.18 0.59
CA ASN A 81 -4.10 -16.99 1.60
C ASN A 81 -5.62 -16.81 1.56
N ASN A 82 -6.09 -15.58 1.35
CA ASN A 82 -7.51 -15.28 1.23
C ASN A 82 -8.14 -15.94 0.01
N HIS A 83 -7.45 -15.95 -1.15
CA HIS A 83 -7.94 -16.65 -2.35
C HIS A 83 -8.05 -18.16 -2.15
N VAL A 84 -7.08 -18.79 -1.47
CA VAL A 84 -7.12 -20.22 -1.15
C VAL A 84 -8.31 -20.53 -0.25
N ALA A 85 -8.51 -19.76 0.83
CA ALA A 85 -9.63 -19.96 1.76
C ALA A 85 -11.01 -19.80 1.08
N GLN A 86 -11.16 -18.87 0.13
CA GLN A 86 -12.40 -18.68 -0.63
C GLN A 86 -12.67 -19.85 -1.59
N ALA A 87 -11.64 -20.39 -2.23
CA ALA A 87 -11.76 -21.56 -3.11
C ALA A 87 -12.16 -22.81 -2.33
N GLU A 88 -11.57 -23.04 -1.15
CA GLU A 88 -11.90 -24.17 -0.26
C GLU A 88 -13.34 -24.08 0.27
N ASN A 89 -13.80 -22.89 0.66
CA ASN A 89 -15.17 -22.70 1.15
C ASN A 89 -16.23 -22.93 0.06
N SER A 90 -15.89 -22.67 -1.21
CA SER A 90 -16.79 -22.86 -2.36
C SER A 90 -16.92 -24.33 -2.81
N LEU A 91 -16.04 -25.22 -2.32
CA LEU A 91 -16.01 -26.64 -2.66
C LEU A 91 -16.71 -27.54 -1.62
N GLN A 92 -17.16 -26.99 -0.48
CA GLN A 92 -17.93 -27.78 0.47
C GLN A 92 -19.31 -28.09 -0.12
N PRO A 93 -19.68 -29.38 -0.31
CA PRO A 93 -21.00 -29.71 -0.79
C PRO A 93 -22.02 -29.20 0.22
N ASN A 94 -23.01 -28.44 -0.25
CA ASN A 94 -24.25 -28.23 0.51
C ASN A 94 -24.85 -29.61 0.76
N VAL A 95 -24.55 -30.19 1.91
CA VAL A 95 -25.26 -31.35 2.42
C VAL A 95 -26.56 -30.79 3.00
N GLU A 96 -27.52 -30.51 2.12
CA GLU A 96 -28.91 -30.27 2.52
C GLU A 96 -29.57 -31.64 2.77
N ASP A 97 -30.09 -31.83 3.99
CA ASP A 97 -30.98 -32.91 4.40
C ASP A 97 -32.34 -32.87 3.67
#